data_AF-A0A8J2PFY7-F1
#
_entry.id   AF-A0A8J2PFY7-F1
#
_cell.length_a   1.000
_cell.length_b   1.000
_cell.length_c   1.000
_cell.angle_alpha   90.00
_cell.angle_beta   90.00
_cell.angle_gamma   90.00
#
_symmetry.space_group_name_H-M   'P 1'
#
loop_
_entity.id
_entity.type
_entity.pdbx_description
1 polymer ?
#
loop_
_entity_poly.entity_id
_entity_poly.type
_entity_poly.pdbx_seq_one_letter_code
_entity_poly.pdbx_strand_id
1 'polypeptide(L)'
;HYSPRNRNIRVTSSTSSPKVGEYIVFHVRGNFMMDRFSYVVMAKGVILLSNTETMDATIRTFAISVSPEMAPAATIVVYHVSKYADVVTDSLTFPVNAISRNNFTVAINNKKEKTNNLVEVIIRGQPGAYVGLSGLDSAFYTMQAGNDISFAQVLKSMITFDEDSNGTLIHKWISREGLPDEVVYFSKHSYGVDANRTFEYTGLVVFTDILIPRKQDSCNTTAGMYPCLSSSGSGNECFRLDQKCNGFRD
;
A
#
# COMPACT_ATOMS: atom_id res chain seq x y z
N HIS A 1 19.06 5.24 1.66
CA HIS A 1 19.04 4.27 2.76
C HIS A 1 20.41 4.24 3.42
N TYR A 2 20.49 4.43 4.73
CA TYR A 2 21.73 4.46 5.51
C TYR A 2 21.91 3.14 6.25
N SER A 3 23.13 2.62 6.13
CA SER A 3 23.61 1.41 6.79
C SER A 3 25.05 1.68 7.22
N PRO A 4 25.45 1.37 8.47
CA PRO A 4 26.80 1.61 8.96
C PRO A 4 27.90 0.95 8.10
N ARG A 5 27.58 -0.16 7.44
CA ARG A 5 28.51 -0.94 6.61
C ARG A 5 28.27 -0.78 5.10
N ASN A 6 27.46 0.19 4.71
CA ASN A 6 27.04 0.41 3.32
C ASN A 6 26.42 -0.86 2.68
N ARG A 7 25.72 -1.67 3.50
CA ARG A 7 25.02 -2.88 3.08
C ARG A 7 23.54 -2.56 2.91
N ASN A 8 23.00 -2.86 1.74
CA ASN A 8 21.64 -2.52 1.38
C ASN A 8 20.92 -3.73 0.79
N ILE A 9 19.65 -3.86 1.13
CA ILE A 9 18.70 -4.79 0.52
C ILE A 9 17.63 -3.98 -0.18
N ARG A 10 17.08 -4.49 -1.28
CA ARG A 10 16.00 -3.85 -2.00
C ARG A 10 14.98 -4.86 -2.48
N VAL A 11 13.71 -4.62 -2.23
CA VAL A 11 12.59 -5.40 -2.73
C VAL A 11 11.87 -4.66 -3.85
N THR A 12 11.68 -5.31 -4.99
CA THR A 12 10.95 -4.77 -6.15
C THR A 12 9.90 -5.76 -6.62
N SER A 13 8.74 -5.27 -7.05
CA SER A 13 7.71 -6.10 -7.68
C SER A 13 7.78 -5.96 -9.20
N SER A 14 7.59 -7.06 -9.92
CA SER A 14 7.35 -7.05 -11.38
C SER A 14 5.86 -6.96 -11.72
N THR A 15 4.97 -7.28 -10.77
CA THR A 15 3.52 -7.19 -10.94
C THR A 15 3.02 -5.80 -10.56
N SER A 16 2.36 -5.11 -11.50
CA SER A 16 1.83 -3.75 -11.29
C SER A 16 0.47 -3.74 -10.57
N SER A 17 -0.42 -4.69 -10.88
CA SER A 17 -1.79 -4.75 -10.35
C SER A 17 -2.16 -6.17 -9.89
N PRO A 18 -1.71 -6.60 -8.70
CA PRO A 18 -2.02 -7.93 -8.18
C PRO A 18 -3.52 -8.06 -7.86
N LYS A 19 -4.14 -9.13 -8.36
CA LYS A 19 -5.53 -9.49 -8.05
C LYS A 19 -5.58 -10.63 -7.04
N VAL A 20 -6.65 -10.66 -6.26
CA VAL A 20 -6.92 -11.76 -5.33
C VAL A 20 -7.02 -13.09 -6.07
N GLY A 21 -6.34 -14.12 -5.56
CA GLY A 21 -6.28 -15.44 -6.19
C GLY A 21 -5.18 -15.60 -7.23
N GLU A 22 -4.49 -14.51 -7.61
CA GLU A 22 -3.28 -14.54 -8.42
C GLU A 22 -2.03 -14.50 -7.52
N TYR A 23 -0.86 -14.57 -8.16
CA TYR A 23 0.43 -14.48 -7.49
C TYR A 23 1.11 -13.15 -7.83
N ILE A 24 1.70 -12.51 -6.81
CA ILE A 24 2.61 -11.37 -6.98
C ILE A 24 4.05 -11.86 -6.90
N VAL A 25 4.89 -11.40 -7.84
CA VAL A 25 6.29 -11.77 -7.91
C VAL A 25 7.17 -10.66 -7.34
N PHE A 26 7.95 -11.00 -6.32
CA PHE A 26 8.92 -10.10 -5.71
C PHE A 26 10.35 -10.51 -6.07
N HIS A 27 11.18 -9.50 -6.29
CA HIS A 27 12.62 -9.63 -6.48
C HIS A 27 13.34 -8.92 -5.35
N VAL A 28 14.08 -9.67 -4.57
CA VAL A 28 14.95 -9.16 -3.50
C VAL A 28 16.38 -9.15 -4.01
N ARG A 29 17.03 -8.00 -3.90
CA ARG A 29 18.41 -7.77 -4.35
C ARG A 29 19.23 -7.21 -3.20
N GLY A 30 20.46 -7.70 -3.03
CA GLY A 30 21.41 -7.17 -2.07
C GLY A 30 22.72 -6.79 -2.75
N ASN A 31 23.45 -5.81 -2.19
CA ASN A 31 24.82 -5.50 -2.61
C ASN A 31 25.90 -6.31 -1.86
N PHE A 32 25.48 -7.32 -1.10
CA PHE A 32 26.36 -8.17 -0.29
C PHE A 32 25.85 -9.61 -0.29
N MET A 33 26.73 -10.57 0.02
CA MET A 33 26.36 -11.98 0.12
C MET A 33 25.56 -12.22 1.41
N MET A 34 24.36 -12.79 1.27
CA MET A 34 23.51 -13.22 2.37
C MET A 34 23.03 -14.64 2.11
N ASP A 35 23.01 -15.49 3.14
CA ASP A 35 22.62 -16.90 3.00
C ASP A 35 21.09 -17.05 3.02
N ARG A 36 20.41 -16.16 3.75
CA ARG A 36 18.96 -16.17 3.97
C ARG A 36 18.46 -14.76 4.26
N PHE A 37 17.22 -14.48 3.90
CA PHE A 37 16.51 -13.28 4.33
C PHE A 37 15.11 -13.65 4.80
N SER A 38 14.58 -12.86 5.73
CA SER A 38 13.21 -13.03 6.20
C SER A 38 12.33 -11.95 5.63
N TYR A 39 11.07 -12.28 5.37
CA TYR A 39 10.08 -11.31 4.97
C TYR A 39 8.79 -11.46 5.77
N VAL A 40 8.09 -10.36 5.89
CA VAL A 40 6.80 -10.25 6.56
C VAL A 40 5.86 -9.47 5.66
N VAL A 41 4.66 -9.98 5.44
CA VAL A 41 3.60 -9.28 4.72
C VAL A 41 2.56 -8.82 5.71
N MET A 42 2.23 -7.53 5.66
CA MET A 42 1.29 -6.88 6.55
C MET A 42 0.21 -6.17 5.75
N ALA A 43 -0.99 -6.10 6.32
CA ALA A 43 -2.07 -5.26 5.85
C ALA A 43 -2.97 -4.90 7.04
N LYS A 44 -3.56 -3.71 7.06
CA LYS A 44 -4.51 -3.28 8.12
C LYS A 44 -3.93 -3.41 9.54
N GLY A 45 -2.64 -3.10 9.70
CA GLY A 45 -1.94 -3.23 10.98
C GLY A 45 -1.75 -4.66 11.52
N VAL A 46 -2.04 -5.72 10.74
CA VAL A 46 -1.80 -7.11 11.13
C VAL A 46 -0.78 -7.80 10.22
N ILE A 47 -0.02 -8.73 10.80
CA ILE A 47 0.90 -9.60 10.08
C ILE A 47 0.11 -10.77 9.49
N LEU A 48 0.11 -10.89 8.16
CA LEU A 48 -0.58 -11.94 7.43
C LEU A 48 0.32 -13.15 7.15
N LEU A 49 1.54 -12.91 6.71
CA LEU A 49 2.51 -13.95 6.33
C LEU A 49 3.89 -13.60 6.86
N SER A 50 4.63 -14.62 7.31
CA SER A 50 6.05 -14.52 7.64
C SER A 50 6.76 -15.76 7.17
N ASN A 51 7.89 -15.60 6.50
CA ASN A 51 8.72 -16.72 6.07
C ASN A 51 10.18 -16.29 5.91
N THR A 52 11.06 -17.27 5.81
CA THR A 52 12.49 -17.08 5.53
C THR A 52 12.84 -17.79 4.24
N GLU A 53 13.49 -17.08 3.33
CA GLU A 53 13.97 -17.60 2.06
C GLU A 53 15.49 -17.73 2.07
N THR A 54 16.00 -18.76 1.42
CA THR A 54 17.43 -18.91 1.15
C THR A 54 17.80 -18.10 -0.09
N MET A 55 18.98 -17.50 -0.04
CA MET A 55 19.48 -16.64 -1.11
C MET A 55 20.70 -17.29 -1.76
N ASP A 56 20.48 -17.90 -2.91
CA ASP A 56 21.52 -18.66 -3.63
C ASP A 56 22.40 -17.74 -4.52
N ALA A 57 21.90 -16.55 -4.84
CA ALA A 57 22.53 -15.58 -5.73
C ALA A 57 22.27 -14.14 -5.23
N THR A 58 22.90 -13.14 -5.88
CA THR A 58 22.72 -11.70 -5.57
C THR A 58 21.27 -11.21 -5.68
N ILE A 59 20.43 -11.95 -6.42
CA ILE A 59 19.01 -11.66 -6.63
C ILE A 59 18.22 -12.94 -6.36
N ARG A 60 17.20 -12.86 -5.52
CA ARG A 60 16.21 -13.92 -5.30
C ARG A 60 14.85 -13.45 -5.76
N THR A 61 14.17 -14.31 -6.53
CA THR A 61 12.80 -14.08 -6.98
C THR A 61 11.90 -15.11 -6.31
N PHE A 62 10.78 -14.66 -5.75
CA PHE A 62 9.77 -15.54 -5.17
C PHE A 62 8.37 -14.98 -5.41
N ALA A 63 7.37 -15.85 -5.32
CA ALA A 63 5.98 -15.49 -5.56
C ALA A 63 5.16 -15.69 -4.28
N ILE A 64 4.25 -14.77 -4.00
CA ILE A 64 3.30 -14.86 -2.89
C ILE A 64 1.88 -14.88 -3.46
N SER A 65 1.05 -15.80 -2.97
CA SER A 65 -0.38 -15.83 -3.30
C SER A 65 -1.09 -14.63 -2.68
N VAL A 66 -1.81 -13.86 -3.50
CA VAL A 66 -2.53 -12.68 -3.07
C VAL A 66 -3.84 -13.10 -2.41
N SER A 67 -3.93 -12.91 -1.09
CA SER A 67 -5.15 -13.19 -0.34
C SER A 67 -6.07 -11.96 -0.32
N PRO A 68 -7.39 -12.14 -0.15
CA PRO A 68 -8.30 -11.00 -0.02
C PRO A 68 -8.13 -10.21 1.29
N GLU A 69 -7.35 -10.72 2.24
CA GLU A 69 -7.03 -10.00 3.48
C GLU A 69 -5.99 -8.90 3.25
N MET A 70 -5.20 -9.02 2.17
CA MET A 70 -4.18 -8.05 1.74
C MET A 70 -4.76 -6.77 1.11
N ALA A 71 -6.08 -6.68 0.90
CA ALA A 71 -6.70 -5.50 0.32
C ALA A 71 -7.12 -4.48 1.36
N PRO A 72 -7.03 -3.17 1.08
CA PRO A 72 -6.82 -2.55 -0.24
C PRO A 72 -5.35 -2.38 -0.65
N ALA A 73 -4.44 -2.40 0.32
CA ALA A 73 -3.01 -2.32 0.13
C ALA A 73 -2.33 -3.22 1.17
N ALA A 74 -1.19 -3.77 0.78
CA ALA A 74 -0.36 -4.56 1.67
C ALA A 74 1.10 -4.09 1.57
N THR A 75 1.82 -4.22 2.68
CA THR A 75 3.22 -3.86 2.79
C THR A 75 4.04 -5.11 3.04
N ILE A 76 5.00 -5.38 2.16
CA ILE A 76 6.03 -6.39 2.42
C ILE A 76 7.25 -5.71 3.03
N VAL A 77 7.74 -6.25 4.13
CA VAL A 77 8.97 -5.85 4.80
C VAL A 77 9.95 -7.00 4.68
N VAL A 78 11.11 -6.74 4.11
CA VAL A 78 12.18 -7.73 3.92
C VAL A 78 13.35 -7.30 4.77
N TYR A 79 13.85 -8.19 5.62
CA TYR A 79 15.00 -7.91 6.47
C TYR A 79 15.99 -9.08 6.51
N HIS A 80 17.25 -8.75 6.75
CA HIS A 80 18.32 -9.71 6.95
C HIS A 80 19.13 -9.32 8.18
N VAL A 81 19.38 -10.33 9.03
CA VAL A 81 20.20 -10.21 10.24
C VAL A 81 21.54 -10.89 9.99
N SER A 82 22.62 -10.12 9.97
CA SER A 82 23.96 -10.63 9.76
C SER A 82 24.54 -11.24 11.05
N LYS A 83 25.48 -12.18 10.91
CA LYS A 83 26.25 -12.77 12.03
C LYS A 83 26.99 -11.73 12.89
N TYR A 84 27.25 -10.56 12.32
CA TYR A 84 27.93 -9.45 12.99
C TYR A 84 26.97 -8.43 13.62
N ALA A 85 25.75 -8.86 13.96
CA ALA A 85 24.74 -8.01 14.59
C ALA A 85 24.42 -6.74 13.77
N ASP A 86 24.29 -6.89 12.45
CA ASP A 86 23.90 -5.82 11.54
C ASP A 86 22.56 -6.16 10.89
N VAL A 87 21.62 -5.21 10.89
CA VAL A 87 20.26 -5.40 10.40
C VAL A 87 20.03 -4.49 9.21
N VAL A 88 19.71 -5.09 8.08
CA VAL A 88 19.37 -4.38 6.84
C VAL A 88 17.93 -4.73 6.48
N THR A 89 17.14 -3.73 6.11
CA THR A 89 15.71 -3.90 5.81
C THR A 89 15.31 -3.00 4.64
N ASP A 90 14.26 -3.39 3.93
CA ASP A 90 13.56 -2.59 2.94
C ASP A 90 12.09 -2.94 2.99
N SER A 91 11.23 -2.02 2.57
CA SER A 91 9.80 -2.26 2.50
C SER A 91 9.17 -1.71 1.23
N LEU A 92 8.16 -2.43 0.75
CA LEU A 92 7.41 -2.09 -0.44
C LEU A 92 5.92 -2.25 -0.14
N THR A 93 5.19 -1.16 -0.26
CA THR A 93 3.73 -1.15 -0.21
C THR A 93 3.20 -1.32 -1.62
N PHE A 94 2.29 -2.26 -1.83
CA PHE A 94 1.66 -2.53 -3.11
C PHE A 94 0.13 -2.55 -2.96
N PRO A 95 -0.60 -1.99 -3.93
CA PRO A 95 -2.05 -2.03 -3.93
C PRO A 95 -2.53 -3.42 -4.31
N VAL A 96 -3.61 -3.89 -3.69
CA VAL A 96 -4.25 -5.16 -4.00
C VAL A 96 -5.67 -4.91 -4.46
N ASN A 97 -5.95 -5.35 -5.68
CA ASN A 97 -7.29 -5.27 -6.22
C ASN A 97 -8.14 -6.44 -5.68
N ALA A 98 -8.95 -6.16 -4.64
CA ALA A 98 -9.94 -7.11 -4.11
C ALA A 98 -11.36 -6.84 -4.59
N ILE A 99 -11.52 -6.30 -5.81
CA ILE A 99 -12.84 -6.04 -6.38
C ILE A 99 -13.58 -7.35 -6.53
N SER A 100 -14.43 -7.56 -5.53
CA SER A 100 -15.46 -8.56 -5.41
C SER A 100 -14.97 -10.00 -5.28
N ARG A 101 -15.00 -10.50 -4.04
CA ARG A 101 -15.14 -11.94 -3.76
C ARG A 101 -16.34 -12.55 -4.51
N ASN A 102 -17.32 -11.72 -4.89
CA ASN A 102 -18.58 -12.12 -5.51
C ASN A 102 -18.76 -11.44 -6.88
N ASN A 103 -18.57 -12.19 -7.96
CA ASN A 103 -19.03 -11.73 -9.27
C ASN A 103 -20.55 -11.59 -9.23
N PHE A 104 -21.04 -10.35 -9.08
CA PHE A 104 -22.45 -10.04 -9.22
C PHE A 104 -22.69 -9.41 -10.58
N THR A 105 -23.79 -9.79 -11.22
CA THR A 105 -24.24 -9.17 -12.47
C THR A 105 -25.68 -8.73 -12.27
N VAL A 106 -25.95 -7.48 -12.65
CA VAL A 106 -27.30 -6.91 -12.66
C VAL A 106 -27.69 -6.75 -14.12
N ALA A 107 -28.75 -7.44 -14.53
CA ALA A 107 -29.30 -7.34 -15.87
C ALA A 107 -30.72 -6.80 -15.77
N ILE A 108 -30.98 -5.71 -16.47
CA ILE A 108 -32.31 -5.12 -16.56
C ILE A 108 -32.97 -5.65 -17.84
N ASN A 109 -34.09 -6.33 -17.71
CA ASN A 109 -34.86 -6.86 -18.82
C ASN A 109 -36.09 -5.96 -19.11
N ASN A 110 -35.95 -5.11 -20.12
CA ASN A 110 -37.01 -4.19 -20.58
C ASN A 110 -37.83 -4.77 -21.74
N LYS A 111 -37.58 -6.01 -22.18
CA LYS A 111 -38.17 -6.58 -23.41
C LYS A 111 -39.42 -7.43 -23.16
N LYS A 112 -39.82 -7.60 -21.90
CA LYS A 112 -40.91 -8.50 -21.51
C LYS A 112 -42.29 -7.86 -21.68
N GLU A 113 -42.38 -6.52 -21.63
CA GLU A 113 -43.64 -5.79 -21.75
C GLU A 113 -43.52 -4.62 -22.74
N LYS A 114 -44.50 -4.49 -23.63
CA LYS A 114 -44.54 -3.42 -24.65
C LYS A 114 -44.97 -2.05 -24.08
N THR A 115 -45.58 -2.05 -22.90
CA THR A 115 -46.15 -0.87 -22.22
C THR A 115 -45.15 -0.13 -21.32
N ASN A 116 -43.93 -0.65 -21.15
CA ASN A 116 -42.85 -0.03 -20.38
C ASN A 116 -43.18 0.27 -18.89
N ASN A 117 -44.19 -0.40 -18.31
CA ASN A 117 -44.65 -0.18 -16.94
C ASN A 117 -43.98 -1.13 -15.94
N LEU A 118 -43.62 -2.34 -16.37
CA LEU A 118 -42.90 -3.33 -15.58
C LEU A 118 -41.47 -3.50 -16.08
N VAL A 119 -40.52 -3.38 -15.15
CA VAL A 119 -39.09 -3.62 -15.39
C VAL A 119 -38.67 -4.82 -14.54
N GLU A 120 -38.11 -5.85 -15.18
CA GLU A 120 -37.57 -7.02 -14.49
C GLU A 120 -36.06 -6.81 -14.26
N VAL A 121 -35.64 -6.80 -13.00
CA VAL A 121 -34.22 -6.70 -12.62
C VAL A 121 -33.74 -8.08 -12.18
N ILE A 122 -32.80 -8.65 -12.93
CA ILE A 122 -32.20 -9.96 -12.67
C ILE A 122 -30.84 -9.73 -12.01
N ILE A 123 -30.72 -10.15 -10.76
CA ILE A 123 -29.47 -10.13 -10.02
C ILE A 123 -28.92 -11.55 -9.95
N ARG A 124 -27.69 -11.75 -10.40
CA ARG A 124 -26.97 -13.02 -10.24
C ARG A 124 -25.76 -12.76 -9.35
N GLY A 125 -25.54 -13.59 -8.34
CA GLY A 125 -24.44 -13.47 -7.39
C GLY A 125 -24.32 -14.71 -6.52
N GLN A 126 -23.44 -14.65 -5.51
CA GLN A 126 -23.24 -15.76 -4.58
C GLN A 126 -24.49 -15.98 -3.71
N PRO A 127 -24.89 -17.24 -3.42
CA PRO A 127 -25.96 -17.53 -2.49
C PRO A 127 -25.72 -16.89 -1.11
N GLY A 128 -26.76 -16.28 -0.53
CA GLY A 128 -26.68 -15.61 0.78
C GLY A 128 -26.13 -14.17 0.75
N ALA A 129 -25.84 -13.61 -0.44
CA ALA A 129 -25.48 -12.21 -0.57
C ALA A 129 -26.70 -11.29 -0.38
N TYR A 130 -26.54 -10.21 0.39
CA TYR A 130 -27.52 -9.13 0.49
C TYR A 130 -27.26 -8.12 -0.62
N VAL A 131 -28.33 -7.73 -1.33
CA VAL A 131 -28.23 -6.79 -2.44
C VAL A 131 -29.16 -5.62 -2.18
N GLY A 132 -28.58 -4.42 -2.07
CA GLY A 132 -29.31 -3.16 -2.06
C GLY A 132 -29.38 -2.59 -3.47
N LEU A 133 -30.57 -2.18 -3.89
CA LEU A 133 -30.78 -1.48 -5.16
C LEU A 133 -31.14 -0.02 -4.87
N SER A 134 -30.50 0.89 -5.60
CA SER A 134 -30.83 2.32 -5.61
C SER A 134 -31.13 2.75 -7.05
N GLY A 135 -32.16 3.56 -7.24
CA GLY A 135 -32.54 4.11 -8.53
C GLY A 135 -32.52 5.62 -8.47
N LEU A 136 -31.77 6.25 -9.36
CA LEU A 136 -31.74 7.69 -9.56
C LEU A 136 -32.13 8.03 -11.00
N ASP A 137 -32.75 9.19 -11.19
CA ASP A 137 -32.91 9.75 -12.52
C ASP A 137 -31.53 10.14 -13.08
N SER A 138 -31.29 9.81 -14.36
CA SER A 138 -30.12 10.20 -15.13
C SER A 138 -29.77 11.69 -15.03
N ALA A 139 -30.78 12.57 -14.99
CA ALA A 139 -30.56 14.01 -14.89
C ALA A 139 -29.97 14.40 -13.53
N PHE A 140 -30.44 13.77 -12.44
CA PHE A 140 -29.89 14.00 -11.11
C PHE A 140 -28.55 13.30 -10.90
N TYR A 141 -28.33 12.15 -11.54
CA TYR A 141 -27.06 11.42 -11.48
C TYR A 141 -25.89 12.27 -12.00
N THR A 142 -26.06 12.94 -13.14
CA THR A 142 -25.01 13.81 -13.71
C THR A 142 -24.78 15.09 -12.89
N MET A 143 -25.82 15.62 -12.23
CA MET A 143 -25.72 16.80 -11.37
C MET A 143 -25.02 16.54 -10.03
N GLN A 144 -25.00 15.29 -9.54
CA GLN A 144 -24.43 14.94 -8.23
C GLN A 144 -22.90 14.91 -8.17
N ALA A 145 -22.20 15.17 -9.29
CA ALA A 145 -20.74 15.38 -9.34
C ALA A 145 -19.92 14.33 -8.55
N GLY A 146 -20.31 13.05 -8.63
CA GLY A 146 -19.58 11.96 -7.98
C GLY A 146 -19.86 11.77 -6.48
N ASN A 147 -20.99 12.27 -5.96
CA ASN A 147 -21.44 12.00 -4.58
C ASN A 147 -22.11 10.61 -4.38
N ASP A 148 -22.10 9.77 -5.41
CA ASP A 148 -22.58 8.39 -5.32
C ASP A 148 -21.44 7.45 -4.86
N ILE A 149 -21.81 6.31 -4.27
CA ILE A 149 -20.86 5.30 -3.78
C ILE A 149 -20.15 4.67 -4.98
N SER A 150 -18.98 5.22 -5.30
CA SER A 150 -18.11 4.71 -6.36
C SER A 150 -17.08 3.73 -5.81
N PHE A 151 -16.60 2.85 -6.69
CA PHE A 151 -15.51 1.95 -6.35
C PHE A 151 -14.26 2.70 -5.86
N ALA A 152 -13.92 3.80 -6.53
CA ALA A 152 -12.81 4.66 -6.16
C ALA A 152 -12.95 5.23 -4.74
N GLN A 153 -14.16 5.64 -4.35
CA GLN A 153 -14.41 6.21 -3.02
C GLN A 153 -14.28 5.15 -1.92
N VAL A 154 -14.77 3.93 -2.15
CA VAL A 154 -14.60 2.82 -1.20
C VAL A 154 -13.12 2.46 -1.06
N LEU A 155 -12.40 2.33 -2.17
CA LEU A 155 -10.99 1.98 -2.16
C LEU A 155 -10.14 3.05 -1.45
N LYS A 156 -10.43 4.33 -1.73
CA LYS A 156 -9.78 5.47 -1.05
C LYS A 156 -10.03 5.45 0.45
N SER A 157 -11.28 5.26 0.86
CA SER A 157 -11.64 5.21 2.29
C SER A 157 -11.00 4.02 3.00
N MET A 158 -10.89 2.88 2.32
CA MET A 158 -10.20 1.72 2.88
C MET A 158 -8.70 1.96 3.07
N ILE A 159 -8.04 2.67 2.15
CA ILE A 159 -6.60 2.95 2.23
C ILE A 159 -6.28 3.97 3.32
N THR A 160 -7.16 4.96 3.54
CA THR A 160 -6.98 5.94 4.61
C THR A 160 -6.99 5.33 6.02
N PHE A 161 -7.53 4.12 6.21
CA PHE A 161 -7.44 3.42 7.50
C PHE A 161 -6.03 2.88 7.81
N ASP A 162 -5.16 2.76 6.80
CA ASP A 162 -3.79 2.28 6.94
C ASP A 162 -2.76 3.44 6.94
N GLU A 163 -3.23 4.69 6.81
CA GLU A 163 -2.39 5.89 6.66
C GLU A 163 -2.11 6.61 7.98
N ASP A 164 -1.00 6.26 8.64
CA ASP A 164 -0.27 7.19 9.53
C ASP A 164 1.12 7.60 9.00
N SER A 165 1.66 6.94 7.95
CA SER A 165 2.93 7.41 7.35
C SER A 165 3.31 6.92 5.94
N ASN A 166 2.58 5.95 5.35
CA ASN A 166 3.01 5.29 4.10
C ASN A 166 1.89 5.22 3.02
N GLY A 167 1.36 6.37 2.62
CA GLY A 167 0.42 6.43 1.49
C GLY A 167 1.04 5.93 0.18
N THR A 168 0.32 5.07 -0.55
CA THR A 168 0.61 4.66 -1.93
C THR A 168 0.42 5.83 -2.89
N LEU A 169 1.15 5.87 -4.00
CA LEU A 169 0.96 6.90 -5.03
C LEU A 169 -0.38 6.67 -5.74
N ILE A 170 -1.14 7.74 -5.96
CA ILE A 170 -2.47 7.70 -6.58
C ILE A 170 -2.49 8.52 -7.86
N HIS A 171 -3.12 7.98 -8.89
CA HIS A 171 -3.54 8.74 -10.06
C HIS A 171 -5.06 8.68 -10.16
N LYS A 172 -5.70 9.85 -10.20
CA LYS A 172 -7.15 10.00 -10.25
C LYS A 172 -7.56 10.67 -11.55
N TRP A 173 -8.44 10.03 -12.31
CA TRP A 173 -9.13 10.65 -13.43
C TRP A 173 -10.49 11.14 -12.95
N ILE A 174 -10.77 12.42 -13.17
CA ILE A 174 -12.02 13.08 -12.77
C ILE A 174 -12.80 13.34 -14.06
N SER A 175 -14.03 12.83 -14.13
CA SER A 175 -14.93 13.12 -15.24
C SER A 175 -15.65 14.44 -15.01
N ARG A 176 -15.78 15.24 -16.07
CA ARG A 176 -16.58 16.47 -16.05
C ARG A 176 -18.07 16.16 -16.23
N GLU A 177 -18.41 15.03 -16.83
CA GLU A 177 -19.76 14.58 -17.15
C GLU A 177 -20.50 13.94 -15.95
N GLY A 178 -19.90 13.91 -14.76
CA GLY A 178 -20.49 13.32 -13.56
C GLY A 178 -20.40 11.79 -13.51
N LEU A 179 -19.52 11.19 -14.32
CA LEU A 179 -19.20 9.76 -14.22
C LEU A 179 -18.37 9.45 -12.96
N PRO A 180 -18.42 8.21 -12.44
CA PRO A 180 -17.64 7.85 -11.27
C PRO A 180 -16.14 8.02 -11.53
N ASP A 181 -15.43 8.52 -10.52
CA ASP A 181 -13.99 8.71 -10.61
C ASP A 181 -13.26 7.37 -10.80
N GLU A 182 -12.21 7.39 -11.62
CA GLU A 182 -11.29 6.26 -11.75
C GLU A 182 -10.01 6.54 -10.98
N VAL A 183 -9.53 5.55 -10.22
CA VAL A 183 -8.29 5.64 -9.44
C VAL A 183 -7.40 4.45 -9.71
N VAL A 184 -6.10 4.72 -9.89
CA VAL A 184 -5.06 3.71 -9.95
C VAL A 184 -4.03 4.01 -8.88
N TYR A 185 -3.69 2.97 -8.13
CA TYR A 185 -2.68 3.00 -7.09
C TYR A 185 -1.39 2.38 -7.64
N PHE A 186 -0.24 2.91 -7.23
CA PHE A 186 1.06 2.37 -7.60
C PHE A 186 1.81 1.86 -6.37
N SER A 187 2.60 0.81 -6.60
CA SER A 187 3.54 0.31 -5.59
C SER A 187 4.59 1.36 -5.26
N LYS A 188 4.94 1.48 -3.99
CA LYS A 188 5.87 2.50 -3.50
C LYS A 188 6.69 1.95 -2.34
N HIS A 189 7.96 2.35 -2.28
CA HIS A 189 8.81 2.07 -1.14
C HIS A 189 8.45 2.96 0.06
N SER A 190 8.74 2.50 1.28
CA SER A 190 8.60 3.37 2.46
C SER A 190 9.59 4.53 2.43
N TYR A 191 9.29 5.59 3.18
CA TYR A 191 10.20 6.72 3.37
C TYR A 191 11.33 6.43 4.38
N GLY A 192 11.49 5.17 4.80
CA GLY A 192 12.50 4.75 5.77
C GLY A 192 13.91 4.99 5.24
N VAL A 193 14.66 5.88 5.91
CA VAL A 193 16.07 6.11 5.58
C VAL A 193 16.96 5.05 6.21
N ASP A 194 16.60 4.56 7.39
CA ASP A 194 17.36 3.59 8.17
C ASP A 194 16.47 2.43 8.56
N ALA A 195 17.08 1.33 9.01
CA ALA A 195 16.32 0.17 9.42
C ALA A 195 15.27 0.47 10.50
N ASN A 196 15.64 1.28 11.50
CA ASN A 196 14.72 1.64 12.58
C ASN A 196 13.48 2.38 12.05
N ARG A 197 13.67 3.42 11.24
CA ARG A 197 12.56 4.19 10.64
C ARG A 197 11.74 3.36 9.65
N THR A 198 12.37 2.46 8.93
CA THR A 198 11.66 1.53 8.04
C THR A 198 10.68 0.67 8.83
N PHE A 199 11.09 0.12 9.98
CA PHE A 199 10.17 -0.61 10.86
C PHE A 199 9.07 0.29 11.46
N GLU A 200 9.45 1.47 11.95
CA GLU A 200 8.53 2.46 12.53
C GLU A 200 7.43 2.88 11.54
N TYR A 201 7.80 3.27 10.32
CA TYR A 201 6.83 3.69 9.30
C TYR A 201 5.94 2.55 8.81
N THR A 202 6.41 1.31 8.92
CA THR A 202 5.61 0.12 8.60
C THR A 202 4.70 -0.32 9.75
N GLY A 203 4.72 0.38 10.89
CA GLY A 203 3.90 0.07 12.07
C GLY A 203 4.40 -1.13 12.88
N LEU A 204 5.66 -1.54 12.71
CA LEU A 204 6.25 -2.68 13.40
C LEU A 204 6.99 -2.25 14.67
N VAL A 205 6.70 -2.95 15.77
CA VAL A 205 7.50 -2.89 17.00
C VAL A 205 8.47 -4.07 16.99
N VAL A 206 9.76 -3.78 17.05
CA VAL A 206 10.82 -4.81 16.97
C VAL A 206 11.53 -4.93 18.32
N PHE A 207 11.51 -6.12 18.90
CA PHE A 207 12.29 -6.45 20.08
C PHE A 207 13.56 -7.20 19.64
N THR A 208 14.72 -6.58 19.83
CA THR A 208 16.02 -7.15 19.44
C THR A 208 17.05 -6.97 20.55
N ASP A 209 17.94 -7.95 20.66
CA ASP A 209 19.20 -7.87 21.39
C ASP A 209 20.28 -7.11 20.61
N ILE A 210 20.07 -6.93 19.29
CA ILE A 210 20.95 -6.21 18.38
C ILE A 210 20.55 -4.73 18.31
N LEU A 211 21.57 -3.85 18.18
CA LEU A 211 21.36 -2.44 17.89
C LEU A 211 20.86 -2.26 16.44
N ILE A 212 19.60 -1.84 16.28
CA ILE A 212 19.05 -1.49 14.96
C ILE A 212 19.67 -0.17 14.50
N PRO A 213 20.28 -0.10 13.31
CA PRO A 213 20.90 1.12 12.84
C PRO A 213 19.86 2.22 12.65
N ARG A 214 20.20 3.39 13.20
CA ARG A 214 19.46 4.65 13.05
C ARG A 214 20.48 5.74 12.74
N LYS A 215 20.21 6.55 11.71
CA LYS A 215 20.99 7.73 11.41
C LYS A 215 20.78 8.72 12.55
N GLN A 216 21.89 9.27 13.03
CA GLN A 216 21.85 10.26 14.09
C GLN A 216 21.19 11.53 13.57
N ASP A 217 20.13 11.95 14.26
CA ASP A 217 19.40 13.18 13.97
C ASP A 217 20.01 14.33 14.78
N SER A 218 20.24 15.48 14.17
CA SER A 218 20.67 16.69 14.86
C SER A 218 19.51 17.47 15.50
N CYS A 219 18.26 17.06 15.22
CA CYS A 219 17.05 17.78 15.61
C CYS A 219 16.51 17.35 16.97
N ASN A 220 15.99 18.32 17.72
CA ASN A 220 15.41 18.07 19.03
C ASN A 220 13.97 17.54 18.91
N THR A 221 13.80 16.24 19.09
CA THR A 221 12.50 15.55 19.02
C THR A 221 11.52 16.00 20.09
N THR A 222 11.99 16.34 21.30
CA THR A 222 11.10 16.81 22.38
C THR A 222 10.53 18.20 22.13
N ALA A 223 11.21 19.00 21.30
CA ALA A 223 10.71 20.29 20.83
C ALA A 223 9.74 20.15 19.62
N GLY A 224 9.43 18.93 19.19
CA GLY A 224 8.57 18.65 18.04
C GLY A 224 9.25 18.90 16.69
N MET A 225 10.57 18.94 16.66
CA MET A 225 11.36 19.20 15.45
C MET A 225 11.90 17.90 14.85
N TYR A 226 11.70 17.72 13.55
CA TYR A 226 12.14 16.56 12.79
C TYR A 226 13.01 16.99 11.61
N PRO A 227 14.02 16.18 11.24
CA PRO A 227 14.89 16.51 10.13
C PRO A 227 14.16 16.31 8.80
N CYS A 228 14.31 17.26 7.88
CA CYS A 228 13.90 17.03 6.51
C CYS A 228 15.01 16.40 5.67
N LEU A 229 14.68 15.34 4.95
CA LEU A 229 15.62 14.58 4.13
C LEU A 229 15.70 15.14 2.69
N SER A 230 15.77 16.47 2.57
CA SER A 230 15.90 17.17 1.29
C SER A 230 17.27 16.90 0.63
N SER A 231 17.33 17.12 -0.69
CA SER A 231 18.50 16.86 -1.55
C SER A 231 19.75 17.69 -1.23
N SER A 232 19.67 18.65 -0.31
CA SER A 232 20.81 19.48 0.15
C SER A 232 21.82 18.72 1.03
N GLY A 233 21.57 17.44 1.32
CA GLY A 233 22.59 16.49 1.80
C GLY A 233 23.10 16.71 3.24
N SER A 234 22.76 17.82 3.90
CA SER A 234 23.24 18.09 5.25
C SER A 234 22.35 17.46 6.32
N GLY A 235 21.06 17.21 6.06
CA GLY A 235 20.13 16.62 7.05
C GLY A 235 20.02 17.41 8.37
N ASN A 236 20.58 18.61 8.41
CA ASN A 236 20.68 19.47 9.60
C ASN A 236 19.55 20.50 9.66
N GLU A 237 18.63 20.47 8.68
CA GLU A 237 17.47 21.36 8.64
C GLU A 237 16.32 20.71 9.40
N CYS A 238 16.03 21.29 10.56
CA CYS A 238 14.99 20.84 11.45
C CYS A 238 13.72 21.64 11.19
N PHE A 239 12.62 20.95 10.98
CA PHE A 239 11.31 21.54 10.75
C PHE A 239 10.34 21.03 11.79
N ARG A 240 9.33 21.83 12.10
CA ARG A 240 8.23 21.36 12.93
C ARG A 240 7.34 20.39 12.14
N LEU A 241 6.72 19.43 12.83
CA LEU A 241 5.83 18.43 12.22
C LEU A 241 4.72 19.05 11.34
N ASP A 242 4.19 20.19 11.77
CA ASP A 242 3.12 20.93 11.08
C ASP A 242 3.59 21.55 9.76
N GLN A 243 4.87 21.92 9.67
CA GLN A 243 5.42 22.62 8.51
C GLN A 243 5.76 21.70 7.34
N LYS A 244 5.74 20.37 7.54
CA LYS A 244 5.92 19.35 6.48
C LYS A 244 7.06 19.67 5.51
N CYS A 245 8.22 20.08 6.02
CA CYS A 245 9.36 20.47 5.19
C CYS A 245 9.04 21.56 4.14
N ASN A 246 8.38 22.63 4.54
CA ASN A 246 8.04 23.77 3.67
C ASN A 246 9.24 24.49 3.00
N GLY A 247 10.49 24.11 3.33
CA GLY A 247 11.70 24.68 2.76
C GLY A 247 12.13 26.02 3.37
N PHE A 248 11.43 26.50 4.41
CA PHE A 248 11.79 27.69 5.17
C PHE A 248 12.42 27.25 6.50
N ARG A 249 13.65 27.71 6.80
CA ARG A 249 14.35 27.36 8.04
C ARG A 249 13.75 28.13 9.22
N ASP A 250 13.43 27.39 10.27
CA ASP A 250 13.03 27.90 11.59
C ASP A 250 14.20 27.90 12.58
#